data_AF-G0N791-F1
#
_entry.id   AF-G0N791-F1
#
_cell.length_a   1.000
_cell.length_b   1.000
_cell.length_c   1.000
_cell.angle_alpha   90.00
_cell.angle_beta   90.00
_cell.angle_gamma   90.00
#
_symmetry.space_group_name_H-M   'P 1'
#
loop_
_entity.id
_entity.type
_entity.pdbx_description
1 polymer ?
#
loop_
_entity_poly.entity_id
_entity_poly.type
_entity_poly.pdbx_seq_one_letter_code
_entity_poly.pdbx_strand_id
1 'polypeptide(L)'
;MTSMLQKIHSLFISSVALILLPFYIFWVGIPKKKEKGIPLRNLPTLALEEVIKSMSLPERIRLSLTSKRMERTLCRLSRKQPSLSFHLAVKNEQFVLLVFENAKSTLLIVKDETMENQDVERDIQVKASELVSWSNPNRSHIQDYINFSKKVLNIIPCNSLELVVITDNLSSQFTRELLAEPDLKIFETLRFYGKRIVGSTLKMFMDWCDTSNSFIFVGPKMPWNYRHNKAFKFSTIGYGDAGWVKIENLFSMRNCENVLLEGNRFSPKEYNRLVKYWINCEHEMFRTLRSDLNRIQMSVVLKDIVYVVNASLGYTFFVVASSAQRQPKLLIIQPYDTFLYFSTLSPEEAMVLGSGAVKSFAREYEVLNVLCKMKSLKDNLKLIGEEGTTADTEEMNAKKTRVSAEIAELKDGLIANNVAFRNGKVRVL
;
A
#
# COMPACT_ATOMS: atom_id res chain seq x y z
N MET A 1 17.51 -0.46 -19.08
CA MET A 1 17.15 -1.11 -17.80
C MET A 1 17.46 -0.25 -16.56
N THR A 2 18.43 0.67 -16.58
CA THR A 2 18.62 1.70 -15.53
C THR A 2 17.35 2.45 -15.17
N SER A 3 16.55 2.91 -16.15
CA SER A 3 15.23 3.54 -15.88
C SER A 3 14.17 2.60 -15.29
N MET A 4 14.31 1.27 -15.34
CA MET A 4 13.30 0.31 -14.86
C MET A 4 13.55 -0.01 -13.39
N LEU A 5 14.80 -0.35 -13.05
CA LEU A 5 15.24 -0.50 -11.66
C LEU A 5 15.27 0.84 -10.93
N GLN A 6 15.73 1.94 -11.56
CA GLN A 6 15.70 3.28 -10.94
C GLN A 6 14.29 3.87 -10.81
N LYS A 7 13.30 3.57 -11.67
CA LYS A 7 11.92 4.06 -11.46
C LYS A 7 11.13 3.21 -10.47
N ILE A 8 11.43 1.90 -10.38
CA ILE A 8 10.91 1.04 -9.31
C ILE A 8 11.57 1.44 -7.97
N HIS A 9 12.87 1.77 -7.95
CA HIS A 9 13.58 2.32 -6.78
C HIS A 9 13.14 3.76 -6.42
N SER A 10 13.01 4.67 -7.38
CA SER A 10 12.81 6.11 -7.11
C SER A 10 11.40 6.46 -6.65
N LEU A 11 10.44 5.57 -6.84
CA LEU A 11 9.05 5.75 -6.37
C LEU A 11 8.77 5.01 -5.05
N PHE A 12 9.70 4.19 -4.56
CA PHE A 12 9.66 3.58 -3.22
C PHE A 12 10.52 4.31 -2.18
N ILE A 13 11.34 5.28 -2.58
CA ILE A 13 12.20 6.06 -1.69
C ILE A 13 11.73 7.52 -1.68
N SER A 14 10.70 7.77 -0.88
CA SER A 14 10.45 9.08 -0.27
C SER A 14 10.48 8.85 1.24
N SER A 15 11.68 8.69 1.81
CA SER A 15 12.08 9.05 3.18
C SER A 15 13.34 8.27 3.59
N VAL A 16 14.33 9.01 4.09
CA VAL A 16 15.53 8.58 4.83
C VAL A 16 16.65 7.93 4.01
N ALA A 17 17.64 8.77 3.67
CA ALA A 17 19.02 8.38 3.43
C ALA A 17 19.88 8.96 4.56
N LEU A 18 20.70 8.14 5.22
CA LEU A 18 21.92 8.59 5.90
C LEU A 18 22.84 7.37 6.19
N ILE A 19 24.00 7.34 5.50
CA ILE A 19 25.40 6.97 5.92
C ILE A 19 25.64 5.56 6.55
N LEU A 20 26.70 4.76 6.32
CA LEU A 20 28.14 4.91 6.00
C LEU A 20 28.70 3.59 5.40
N LEU A 21 29.74 3.68 4.57
CA LEU A 21 30.90 2.76 4.52
C LEU A 21 32.02 3.47 3.73
N PRO A 22 33.30 3.34 4.12
CA PRO A 22 34.07 2.27 3.48
C PRO A 22 35.13 1.63 4.36
N PHE A 23 35.37 0.33 4.19
CA PHE A 23 36.72 -0.22 4.30
C PHE A 23 36.94 -1.23 3.18
N TYR A 24 37.92 -0.93 2.34
CA TYR A 24 38.43 -1.76 1.27
C TYR A 24 39.60 -2.62 1.78
N ILE A 25 39.47 -3.93 1.57
CA ILE A 25 40.44 -4.90 1.03
C ILE A 25 41.89 -4.86 1.54
N PHE A 26 42.31 -5.98 2.15
CA PHE A 26 43.50 -6.73 1.75
C PHE A 26 43.28 -8.22 2.01
N TRP A 27 43.27 -9.05 0.97
CA TRP A 27 43.90 -10.37 1.06
C TRP A 27 44.29 -10.90 -0.33
N VAL A 28 45.55 -11.32 -0.39
CA VAL A 28 46.33 -11.75 -1.55
C VAL A 28 45.95 -13.19 -1.95
N GLY A 29 46.03 -13.46 -3.25
CA GLY A 29 45.61 -14.72 -3.87
C GLY A 29 46.40 -15.96 -3.41
N ILE A 30 45.66 -17.05 -3.23
CA ILE A 30 46.17 -18.42 -3.21
C ILE A 30 45.54 -19.16 -4.39
N PRO A 31 46.32 -19.88 -5.23
CA PRO A 31 45.78 -20.62 -6.37
C PRO A 31 44.96 -21.84 -5.89
N LYS A 32 43.70 -21.93 -6.33
CA LYS A 32 42.82 -23.07 -6.01
C LYS A 32 43.19 -24.31 -6.83
N LYS A 33 43.72 -25.34 -6.17
CA LYS A 33 43.67 -26.74 -6.64
C LYS A 33 42.20 -27.14 -6.85
N LYS A 34 41.86 -27.75 -7.99
CA LYS A 34 40.54 -28.37 -8.20
C LYS A 34 40.44 -29.64 -7.36
N GLU A 35 40.02 -29.51 -6.11
CA GLU A 35 39.57 -30.66 -5.32
C GLU A 35 38.24 -31.18 -5.90
N LYS A 36 38.11 -32.50 -6.02
CA LYS A 36 36.83 -33.13 -6.36
C LYS A 36 35.87 -32.86 -5.20
N GLY A 37 34.96 -31.90 -5.38
CA GLY A 37 33.99 -31.51 -4.36
C GLY A 37 33.16 -32.71 -3.88
N ILE A 38 32.76 -32.67 -2.60
CA ILE A 38 31.89 -33.69 -2.01
C ILE A 38 30.56 -33.70 -2.79
N PRO A 39 30.08 -34.86 -3.28
CA PRO A 39 28.80 -34.93 -3.96
C PRO A 39 27.67 -34.52 -3.01
N LEU A 40 26.96 -33.44 -3.31
CA LEU A 40 25.84 -32.94 -2.49
C LEU A 40 24.80 -34.03 -2.18
N ARG A 41 24.62 -34.99 -3.09
CA ARG A 41 23.68 -36.11 -2.94
C ARG A 41 24.03 -37.09 -1.82
N ASN A 42 25.29 -37.10 -1.38
CA ASN A 42 25.81 -38.01 -0.37
C ASN A 42 25.85 -37.36 1.02
N LEU A 43 25.45 -36.08 1.14
CA LEU A 43 25.36 -35.41 2.43
C LEU A 43 24.17 -35.94 3.23
N PRO A 44 24.32 -36.10 4.56
CA PRO A 44 23.19 -36.31 5.45
C PRO A 44 22.14 -35.20 5.31
N THR A 45 20.87 -35.51 5.55
CA THR A 45 19.74 -34.59 5.32
C THR A 45 20.00 -33.21 5.94
N LEU A 46 20.36 -33.12 7.22
CA LEU A 46 20.57 -31.83 7.88
C LEU A 46 21.71 -30.99 7.26
N ALA A 47 22.81 -31.65 6.86
CA ALA A 47 23.91 -30.96 6.19
C ALA A 47 23.51 -30.48 4.78
N LEU A 48 22.74 -31.28 4.04
CA LEU A 48 22.18 -30.88 2.75
C LEU A 48 21.23 -29.70 2.88
N GLU A 49 20.38 -29.70 3.91
CA GLU A 49 19.46 -28.58 4.18
C GLU A 49 20.22 -27.28 4.46
N GLU A 50 21.28 -27.34 5.25
CA GLU A 50 22.06 -26.15 5.60
C GLU A 50 22.86 -25.60 4.41
N VAL A 51 23.42 -26.49 3.59
CA VAL A 51 24.05 -26.11 2.31
C VAL A 51 23.04 -25.48 1.36
N ILE A 52 21.82 -26.00 1.26
CA ILE A 52 20.78 -25.40 0.43
C ILE A 52 20.35 -24.03 0.96
N LYS A 53 20.28 -23.86 2.29
CA LYS A 53 19.95 -22.56 2.89
C LYS A 53 21.00 -21.49 2.60
N SER A 54 22.29 -21.86 2.53
CA SER A 54 23.36 -20.92 2.22
C SER A 54 23.48 -20.58 0.73
N MET A 55 22.84 -21.36 -0.16
CA MET A 55 22.79 -21.05 -1.60
C MET A 55 21.90 -19.83 -1.91
N SER A 56 22.36 -19.04 -2.88
CA SER A 56 21.59 -17.97 -3.54
C SER A 56 20.38 -18.53 -4.30
N LEU A 57 19.41 -17.67 -4.63
CA LEU A 57 18.22 -18.10 -5.37
C LEU A 57 18.54 -18.68 -6.77
N PRO A 58 19.45 -18.09 -7.57
CA PRO A 58 19.86 -18.70 -8.84
C PRO A 58 20.52 -20.06 -8.68
N GLU A 59 21.36 -20.24 -7.66
CA GLU A 59 21.97 -21.55 -7.38
C GLU A 59 20.92 -22.59 -7.03
N ARG A 60 19.92 -22.24 -6.22
CA ARG A 60 18.80 -23.13 -5.90
C ARG A 60 17.99 -23.50 -7.15
N ILE A 61 17.74 -22.56 -8.05
CA ILE A 61 17.09 -22.84 -9.33
C ILE A 61 17.95 -23.82 -10.14
N ARG A 62 19.23 -23.51 -10.38
CA ARG A 62 20.13 -24.42 -11.12
C ARG A 62 20.22 -25.79 -10.48
N LEU A 63 20.28 -25.85 -9.15
CA LEU A 63 20.29 -27.08 -8.39
C LEU A 63 19.01 -27.90 -8.61
N SER A 64 17.84 -27.25 -8.67
CA SER A 64 16.57 -27.93 -8.97
C SER A 64 16.54 -28.57 -10.36
N LEU A 65 17.22 -27.96 -11.35
CA LEU A 65 17.31 -28.47 -12.72
C LEU A 65 18.17 -29.74 -12.82
N THR A 66 19.03 -30.01 -11.84
CA THR A 66 19.94 -31.17 -11.88
C THR A 66 19.23 -32.53 -11.72
N SER A 67 18.08 -32.58 -11.05
CA SER A 67 17.27 -33.80 -10.89
C SER A 67 15.92 -33.54 -10.20
N LYS A 68 14.92 -34.37 -10.51
CA LYS A 68 13.61 -34.37 -9.82
C LYS A 68 13.71 -34.54 -8.29
N ARG A 69 14.71 -35.30 -7.82
CA ARG A 69 14.94 -35.47 -6.37
C ARG A 69 15.31 -34.13 -5.72
N MET A 70 16.17 -33.37 -6.37
CA MET A 70 16.65 -32.11 -5.83
C MET A 70 15.59 -31.00 -5.89
N GLU A 71 14.82 -30.96 -6.98
CA GLU A 71 13.60 -30.14 -7.07
C GLU A 71 12.66 -30.39 -5.88
N ARG A 72 12.32 -31.66 -5.60
CA ARG A 72 11.45 -32.01 -4.46
C ARG A 72 12.06 -31.63 -3.10
N THR A 73 13.37 -31.80 -2.92
CA THR A 73 14.06 -31.41 -1.69
C THR A 73 13.94 -29.91 -1.47
N LEU A 74 14.17 -29.10 -2.51
CA LEU A 74 14.04 -27.65 -2.44
C LEU A 74 12.62 -27.24 -2.06
N CYS A 75 11.60 -27.75 -2.75
CA CYS A 75 10.20 -27.41 -2.45
C CYS A 75 9.80 -27.73 -1.00
N ARG A 76 10.39 -28.78 -0.40
CA ARG A 76 10.16 -29.11 1.02
C ARG A 76 10.77 -28.07 1.96
N LEU A 77 11.96 -27.56 1.63
CA LEU A 77 12.71 -26.60 2.45
C LEU A 77 12.19 -25.17 2.36
N SER A 78 11.50 -24.85 1.26
CA SER A 78 10.88 -23.57 1.00
C SER A 78 9.85 -23.14 2.05
N ARG A 79 9.34 -24.03 2.92
CA ARG A 79 8.25 -23.70 3.87
C ARG A 79 8.61 -22.75 5.04
N LYS A 80 9.85 -22.24 5.13
CA LYS A 80 10.34 -21.47 6.31
C LYS A 80 11.13 -20.19 5.98
N GLN A 81 10.94 -19.58 4.81
CA GLN A 81 11.73 -18.40 4.39
C GLN A 81 10.99 -17.06 4.60
N PRO A 82 11.72 -15.92 4.66
CA PRO A 82 11.14 -14.60 4.85
C PRO A 82 10.13 -14.20 3.77
N SER A 83 9.35 -13.16 4.06
CA SER A 83 8.33 -12.61 3.16
C SER A 83 8.94 -12.01 1.88
N LEU A 84 9.02 -12.79 0.82
CA LEU A 84 9.50 -12.34 -0.50
C LEU A 84 8.34 -11.84 -1.38
N SER A 85 8.66 -10.94 -2.30
CA SER A 85 7.74 -10.46 -3.35
C SER A 85 8.14 -11.02 -4.71
N PHE A 86 7.18 -11.58 -5.44
CA PHE A 86 7.37 -12.21 -6.75
C PHE A 86 6.69 -11.40 -7.84
N HIS A 87 7.45 -10.96 -8.84
CA HIS A 87 6.93 -10.12 -9.92
C HIS A 87 7.12 -10.82 -11.27
N LEU A 88 6.04 -11.03 -12.01
CA LEU A 88 6.09 -11.34 -13.44
C LEU A 88 5.97 -10.01 -14.19
N ALA A 89 7.08 -9.52 -14.75
CA ALA A 89 7.12 -8.27 -15.48
C ALA A 89 6.99 -8.48 -16.99
N VAL A 90 6.12 -7.69 -17.62
CA VAL A 90 5.89 -7.66 -19.06
C VAL A 90 6.33 -6.32 -19.62
N LYS A 91 7.24 -6.32 -20.58
CA LYS A 91 7.73 -5.10 -21.25
C LYS A 91 8.06 -5.37 -22.70
N ASN A 92 7.59 -4.52 -23.61
CA ASN A 92 7.76 -4.72 -25.05
C ASN A 92 7.38 -6.16 -25.47
N GLU A 93 6.29 -6.69 -24.87
CA GLU A 93 5.79 -8.05 -25.13
C GLU A 93 6.75 -9.19 -24.75
N GLN A 94 7.80 -8.88 -23.98
CA GLN A 94 8.74 -9.83 -23.39
C GLN A 94 8.51 -9.94 -21.88
N PHE A 95 8.93 -11.08 -21.31
CA PHE A 95 8.74 -11.39 -19.90
C PHE A 95 10.04 -11.41 -19.12
N VAL A 96 9.97 -10.97 -17.88
CA VAL A 96 11.05 -11.04 -16.88
C VAL A 96 10.45 -11.47 -15.55
N LEU A 97 11.01 -12.51 -14.92
CA LEU A 97 10.67 -12.87 -13.54
C LEU A 97 11.63 -12.16 -12.60
N LEU A 98 11.10 -11.56 -11.54
CA LEU A 98 11.88 -10.88 -10.52
C LEU A 98 11.43 -11.37 -9.14
N VAL A 99 12.39 -11.64 -8.27
CA VAL A 99 12.12 -11.93 -6.85
C VAL A 99 12.88 -10.93 -5.99
N PHE A 100 12.16 -10.35 -5.04
CA PHE A 100 12.66 -9.32 -4.14
C PHE A 100 12.54 -9.75 -2.69
N GLU A 101 13.53 -9.40 -1.88
CA GLU A 101 13.41 -9.46 -0.42
C GLU A 101 12.64 -8.26 0.13
N ASN A 102 12.91 -7.11 -0.46
CA ASN A 102 12.29 -5.83 -0.16
C ASN A 102 12.48 -4.91 -1.37
N ALA A 103 11.96 -3.68 -1.30
CA ALA A 103 12.06 -2.71 -2.40
C ALA A 103 13.51 -2.34 -2.81
N LYS A 104 14.55 -2.74 -2.06
CA LYS A 104 15.96 -2.40 -2.29
C LYS A 104 16.83 -3.57 -2.75
N SER A 105 16.37 -4.81 -2.61
CA SER A 105 17.19 -6.01 -2.87
C SER A 105 16.50 -6.96 -3.85
N THR A 106 17.07 -7.05 -5.06
CA THR A 106 16.66 -8.03 -6.07
C THR A 106 17.49 -9.29 -5.87
N LEU A 107 16.82 -10.42 -5.62
CA LEU A 107 17.47 -11.69 -5.32
C LEU A 107 17.54 -12.64 -6.53
N LEU A 108 16.64 -12.45 -7.50
CA LEU A 108 16.57 -13.27 -8.70
C LEU A 108 16.04 -12.47 -9.88
N ILE A 109 16.66 -12.66 -11.04
CA ILE A 109 16.16 -12.22 -12.34
C ILE A 109 16.17 -13.39 -13.31
N VAL A 110 15.00 -13.73 -13.86
CA VAL A 110 14.88 -14.66 -14.99
C VAL A 110 14.49 -13.88 -16.23
N LYS A 111 15.31 -13.89 -17.27
CA LYS A 111 15.04 -13.18 -18.53
C LYS A 111 15.57 -13.93 -19.75
N ASP A 112 15.05 -13.56 -20.91
CA ASP A 112 15.59 -13.99 -22.19
C ASP A 112 17.01 -13.43 -22.40
N GLU A 113 17.88 -14.20 -23.03
CA GLU A 113 19.27 -13.83 -23.33
C GLU A 113 19.37 -12.66 -24.31
N THR A 114 18.36 -12.47 -25.14
CA THR A 114 18.25 -11.37 -26.12
C THR A 114 17.99 -10.01 -25.46
N MET A 115 17.58 -9.98 -24.19
CA MET A 115 17.37 -8.73 -23.46
C MET A 115 18.70 -8.15 -22.97
N GLU A 116 19.04 -6.94 -23.42
CA GLU A 116 20.28 -6.22 -23.10
C GLU A 116 20.72 -6.40 -21.63
N ASN A 117 21.98 -6.81 -21.45
CA ASN A 117 22.64 -6.87 -20.15
C ASN A 117 23.10 -5.46 -19.79
N GLN A 118 22.29 -4.73 -19.02
CA GLN A 118 22.80 -3.57 -18.30
C GLN A 118 23.21 -3.98 -16.88
N ASP A 119 24.19 -3.27 -16.32
CA ASP A 119 24.87 -3.39 -15.01
C ASP A 119 24.08 -4.03 -13.88
N VAL A 120 23.78 -5.31 -14.02
CA VAL A 120 23.15 -6.14 -13.00
C VAL A 120 24.11 -7.27 -12.72
N GLU A 121 24.38 -7.51 -11.44
CA GLU A 121 25.27 -8.57 -10.98
C GLU A 121 24.87 -9.91 -11.62
N ARG A 122 25.85 -10.60 -12.22
CA ARG A 122 25.62 -11.89 -12.87
C ARG A 122 25.12 -12.95 -11.89
N ASP A 123 25.45 -12.78 -10.61
CA ASP A 123 25.19 -13.75 -9.55
C ASP A 123 23.73 -13.86 -9.16
N ILE A 124 22.88 -12.89 -9.57
CA ILE A 124 21.43 -12.91 -9.34
C ILE A 124 20.62 -13.34 -10.59
N GLN A 125 21.29 -13.69 -11.69
CA GLN A 125 20.63 -13.95 -12.98
C GLN A 125 20.51 -15.44 -13.30
N VAL A 126 19.39 -15.81 -13.90
CA VAL A 126 19.15 -17.09 -14.57
C VAL A 126 18.61 -16.82 -15.97
N LYS A 127 19.20 -17.43 -16.99
CA LYS A 127 18.73 -17.26 -18.37
C LYS A 127 17.54 -18.15 -18.62
N ALA A 128 16.57 -17.68 -19.41
CA ALA A 128 15.41 -18.50 -19.80
C ALA A 128 15.83 -19.79 -20.53
N SER A 129 16.94 -19.75 -21.29
CA SER A 129 17.55 -20.92 -21.95
C SER A 129 18.00 -22.01 -20.96
N GLU A 130 18.41 -21.64 -19.73
CA GLU A 130 18.74 -22.60 -18.67
C GLU A 130 17.49 -23.36 -18.20
N LEU A 131 16.31 -22.77 -18.35
CA LEU A 131 15.01 -23.33 -17.91
C LEU A 131 14.32 -24.16 -19.01
N VAL A 132 15.03 -24.55 -20.08
CA VAL A 132 14.45 -25.34 -21.18
C VAL A 132 13.77 -26.63 -20.71
N SER A 133 14.30 -27.26 -19.64
CA SER A 133 13.71 -28.47 -19.04
C SER A 133 12.34 -28.25 -18.37
N TRP A 134 11.97 -26.99 -18.11
CA TRP A 134 10.66 -26.59 -17.62
C TRP A 134 9.74 -26.10 -18.74
N SER A 135 10.26 -25.89 -19.94
CA SER A 135 9.51 -25.43 -21.11
C SER A 135 8.83 -26.61 -21.82
N ASN A 136 7.85 -26.33 -22.68
CA ASN A 136 7.25 -27.35 -23.55
C ASN A 136 7.15 -26.81 -24.98
N PRO A 137 7.64 -27.54 -26.02
CA PRO A 137 7.57 -27.08 -27.41
C PRO A 137 6.15 -26.74 -27.91
N ASN A 138 5.10 -27.28 -27.27
CA ASN A 138 3.71 -27.02 -27.61
C ASN A 138 3.11 -25.81 -26.86
N ARG A 139 3.88 -25.13 -26.01
CA ARG A 139 3.43 -23.96 -25.25
C ARG A 139 3.80 -22.66 -25.93
N SER A 140 2.97 -21.65 -25.74
CA SER A 140 3.34 -20.28 -26.06
C SER A 140 4.41 -19.77 -25.08
N HIS A 141 5.11 -18.72 -25.48
CA HIS A 141 6.07 -18.05 -24.61
C HIS A 141 5.43 -17.51 -23.31
N ILE A 142 4.15 -17.09 -23.38
CA ILE A 142 3.37 -16.65 -22.20
C ILE A 142 3.19 -17.82 -21.23
N GLN A 143 2.79 -18.99 -21.75
CA GLN A 143 2.56 -20.20 -20.95
C GLN A 143 3.84 -20.72 -20.31
N ASP A 144 4.98 -20.62 -21.00
CA ASP A 144 6.27 -21.01 -20.42
C ASP A 144 6.64 -20.12 -19.24
N TYR A 145 6.48 -18.80 -19.33
CA TYR A 145 6.78 -17.89 -18.22
C TYR A 145 5.82 -18.01 -17.05
N ILE A 146 4.54 -18.28 -17.30
CA ILE A 146 3.59 -18.62 -16.24
C ILE A 146 4.02 -19.91 -15.54
N ASN A 147 4.46 -20.92 -16.30
CA ASN A 147 4.95 -22.18 -15.75
C ASN A 147 6.26 -22.00 -14.98
N PHE A 148 7.21 -21.20 -15.47
CA PHE A 148 8.41 -20.83 -14.74
C PHE A 148 8.05 -20.16 -13.41
N SER A 149 7.07 -19.24 -13.42
CA SER A 149 6.58 -18.60 -12.20
C SER A 149 6.07 -19.63 -11.19
N LYS A 150 5.22 -20.57 -11.62
CA LYS A 150 4.73 -21.66 -10.75
C LYS A 150 5.87 -22.53 -10.21
N LYS A 151 6.89 -22.83 -11.00
CA LYS A 151 8.06 -23.62 -10.57
C LYS A 151 8.90 -22.86 -9.54
N VAL A 152 9.16 -21.58 -9.77
CA VAL A 152 9.92 -20.73 -8.86
C VAL A 152 9.17 -20.56 -7.53
N LEU A 153 7.85 -20.34 -7.56
CA LEU A 153 7.02 -20.24 -6.35
C LEU A 153 7.00 -21.51 -5.50
N ASN A 154 7.17 -22.68 -6.10
CA ASN A 154 7.33 -23.93 -5.35
C ASN A 154 8.67 -24.03 -4.64
N ILE A 155 9.72 -23.40 -5.19
CA ILE A 155 11.08 -23.40 -4.63
C ILE A 155 11.28 -22.23 -3.65
N ILE A 156 10.48 -21.16 -3.77
CA ILE A 156 10.68 -19.90 -3.07
C ILE A 156 9.31 -19.42 -2.59
N PRO A 157 9.00 -19.49 -1.28
CA PRO A 157 7.73 -19.00 -0.80
C PRO A 157 7.69 -17.48 -0.99
N CYS A 158 6.60 -16.98 -1.55
CA CYS A 158 6.39 -15.56 -1.74
C CYS A 158 5.03 -15.20 -1.14
N ASN A 159 4.97 -14.07 -0.44
CA ASN A 159 3.74 -13.60 0.20
C ASN A 159 2.98 -12.61 -0.68
N SER A 160 3.64 -12.08 -1.72
CA SER A 160 3.05 -11.17 -2.69
C SER A 160 3.34 -11.65 -4.10
N LEU A 161 2.30 -11.73 -4.91
CA LEU A 161 2.35 -12.10 -6.33
C LEU A 161 1.85 -10.93 -7.17
N GLU A 162 2.77 -10.29 -7.88
CA GLU A 162 2.46 -9.12 -8.72
C GLU A 162 2.67 -9.42 -10.22
N LEU A 163 1.67 -9.07 -11.03
CA LEU A 163 1.85 -8.91 -12.48
C LEU A 163 2.21 -7.45 -12.77
N VAL A 164 3.42 -7.22 -13.25
CA VAL A 164 3.92 -5.89 -13.58
C VAL A 164 3.83 -5.67 -15.08
N VAL A 165 3.10 -4.66 -15.51
CA VAL A 165 2.90 -4.35 -16.93
C VAL A 165 3.53 -3.00 -17.27
N ILE A 166 4.56 -3.01 -18.09
CA ILE A 166 5.08 -1.79 -18.72
C ILE A 166 4.24 -1.50 -19.95
N THR A 167 3.44 -0.45 -19.85
CA THR A 167 2.42 -0.09 -20.84
C THR A 167 3.00 0.48 -22.14
N ASP A 168 4.26 0.92 -22.12
CA ASP A 168 4.95 1.43 -23.30
C ASP A 168 5.06 0.31 -24.36
N ASN A 169 4.61 0.59 -25.59
CA ASN A 169 4.64 -0.32 -26.75
C ASN A 169 3.84 -1.63 -26.59
N LEU A 170 2.88 -1.70 -25.67
CA LEU A 170 2.02 -2.89 -25.52
C LEU A 170 0.93 -2.92 -26.59
N SER A 171 0.92 -3.93 -27.48
CA SER A 171 -0.14 -4.05 -28.48
C SER A 171 -1.44 -4.61 -27.88
N SER A 172 -2.57 -4.23 -28.47
CA SER A 172 -3.87 -4.78 -28.06
C SER A 172 -4.00 -6.28 -28.37
N GLN A 173 -3.28 -6.79 -29.37
CA GLN A 173 -3.30 -8.21 -29.72
C GLN A 173 -2.60 -9.04 -28.65
N PHE A 174 -1.36 -8.68 -28.32
CA PHE A 174 -0.63 -9.34 -27.23
C PHE A 174 -1.38 -9.24 -25.90
N THR A 175 -2.00 -8.08 -25.62
CA THR A 175 -2.83 -7.93 -24.40
C THR A 175 -3.97 -8.94 -24.37
N ARG A 176 -4.64 -9.22 -25.51
CA ARG A 176 -5.71 -10.24 -25.56
C ARG A 176 -5.17 -11.63 -25.29
N GLU A 177 -4.04 -11.97 -25.89
CA GLU A 177 -3.38 -13.28 -25.71
C GLU A 177 -2.95 -13.47 -24.25
N LEU A 178 -2.33 -12.47 -23.64
CA LEU A 178 -1.93 -12.49 -22.23
C LEU A 178 -3.12 -12.71 -21.30
N LEU A 179 -4.21 -11.95 -21.49
CA LEU A 179 -5.38 -12.03 -20.63
C LEU A 179 -6.26 -13.26 -20.89
N ALA A 180 -6.05 -13.97 -22.01
CA ALA A 180 -6.72 -15.23 -22.30
C ALA A 180 -6.16 -16.40 -21.47
N GLU A 181 -4.96 -16.27 -20.91
CA GLU A 181 -4.34 -17.32 -20.09
C GLU A 181 -4.97 -17.37 -18.68
N PRO A 182 -5.72 -18.43 -18.33
CA PRO A 182 -6.46 -18.50 -17.07
C PRO A 182 -5.52 -18.56 -15.85
N ASP A 183 -4.35 -19.17 -16.03
CA ASP A 183 -3.34 -19.33 -14.99
C ASP A 183 -2.70 -18.01 -14.56
N LEU A 184 -2.89 -16.92 -15.30
CA LEU A 184 -2.43 -15.59 -14.91
C LEU A 184 -3.24 -15.02 -13.73
N LYS A 185 -4.39 -15.60 -13.39
CA LYS A 185 -5.19 -15.19 -12.22
C LYS A 185 -4.53 -15.48 -10.86
N ILE A 186 -3.40 -16.21 -10.83
CA ILE A 186 -2.60 -16.37 -9.60
C ILE A 186 -2.03 -15.04 -9.10
N PHE A 187 -1.92 -14.03 -9.96
CA PHE A 187 -1.40 -12.71 -9.60
C PHE A 187 -2.53 -11.86 -9.03
N GLU A 188 -2.47 -11.60 -7.72
CA GLU A 188 -3.49 -10.86 -6.99
C GLU A 188 -3.37 -9.34 -7.20
N THR A 189 -2.15 -8.88 -7.48
CA THR A 189 -1.84 -7.46 -7.69
C THR A 189 -1.40 -7.21 -9.12
N LEU A 190 -2.01 -6.21 -9.77
CA LEU A 190 -1.58 -5.71 -11.06
C LEU A 190 -0.96 -4.33 -10.88
N ARG A 191 0.28 -4.18 -11.34
CA ARG A 191 1.02 -2.94 -11.27
C ARG A 191 1.43 -2.46 -12.64
N PHE A 192 1.07 -1.23 -12.98
CA PHE A 192 1.31 -0.65 -14.29
C PHE A 192 2.36 0.45 -14.22
N TYR A 193 3.34 0.40 -15.12
CA TYR A 193 4.33 1.46 -15.32
C TYR A 193 4.37 1.89 -16.78
N GLY A 194 5.08 2.98 -17.08
CA GLY A 194 5.25 3.52 -18.43
C GLY A 194 4.87 4.99 -18.50
N LYS A 195 4.81 5.54 -19.71
CA LYS A 195 4.51 6.95 -19.96
C LYS A 195 3.00 7.20 -20.10
N ARG A 196 2.29 6.30 -20.77
CA ARG A 196 0.84 6.43 -21.05
C ARG A 196 0.25 5.05 -21.30
N ILE A 197 -0.99 4.84 -20.84
CA ILE A 197 -1.79 3.67 -21.20
C ILE A 197 -2.94 4.09 -22.14
N VAL A 198 -3.18 3.29 -23.18
CA VAL A 198 -4.32 3.51 -24.09
C VAL A 198 -5.61 3.04 -23.40
N GLY A 199 -6.69 3.81 -23.51
CA GLY A 199 -7.95 3.53 -22.82
C GLY A 199 -8.57 2.16 -23.13
N SER A 200 -8.44 1.68 -24.37
CA SER A 200 -8.92 0.33 -24.75
C SER A 200 -8.13 -0.78 -24.05
N THR A 201 -6.81 -0.68 -24.00
CA THR A 201 -5.93 -1.61 -23.26
C THR A 201 -6.24 -1.58 -21.77
N LEU A 202 -6.39 -0.40 -21.19
CA LEU A 202 -6.76 -0.23 -19.78
C LEU A 202 -8.12 -0.89 -19.47
N LYS A 203 -9.11 -0.71 -20.35
CA LYS A 203 -10.42 -1.34 -20.23
C LYS A 203 -10.30 -2.86 -20.22
N MET A 204 -9.48 -3.45 -21.08
CA MET A 204 -9.27 -4.90 -21.11
C MET A 204 -8.75 -5.45 -19.77
N PHE A 205 -7.74 -4.80 -19.17
CA PHE A 205 -7.23 -5.20 -17.85
C PHE A 205 -8.29 -5.05 -16.76
N MET A 206 -9.03 -3.94 -16.74
CA MET A 206 -10.08 -3.73 -15.74
C MET A 206 -11.25 -4.70 -15.88
N ASP A 207 -11.62 -5.07 -17.11
CA ASP A 207 -12.67 -6.05 -17.37
C ASP A 207 -12.24 -7.45 -16.92
N TRP A 208 -10.98 -7.83 -17.18
CA TRP A 208 -10.40 -9.14 -16.86
C TRP A 208 -10.30 -9.42 -15.35
N CYS A 209 -10.00 -8.40 -14.54
CA CYS A 209 -9.78 -8.58 -13.11
C CYS A 209 -11.05 -8.60 -12.26
N ASP A 210 -10.93 -9.30 -11.14
CA ASP A 210 -11.93 -9.35 -10.08
C ASP A 210 -11.73 -8.15 -9.13
N THR A 211 -12.81 -7.69 -8.50
CA THR A 211 -12.74 -6.53 -7.59
C THR A 211 -11.95 -6.80 -6.31
N SER A 212 -11.63 -8.06 -6.01
CA SER A 212 -10.71 -8.42 -4.93
C SER A 212 -9.24 -8.14 -5.27
N ASN A 213 -8.89 -7.96 -6.55
CA ASN A 213 -7.51 -7.66 -6.96
C ASN A 213 -7.06 -6.26 -6.52
N SER A 214 -5.74 -6.09 -6.40
CA SER A 214 -5.11 -4.78 -6.23
C SER A 214 -4.72 -4.20 -7.59
N PHE A 215 -5.04 -2.93 -7.85
CA PHE A 215 -4.75 -2.23 -9.10
C PHE A 215 -3.94 -0.97 -8.86
N ILE A 216 -2.69 -0.96 -9.30
CA ILE A 216 -1.77 0.15 -8.99
C ILE A 216 -1.12 0.68 -10.27
N PHE A 217 -1.43 1.91 -10.64
CA PHE A 217 -0.83 2.63 -11.76
C PHE A 217 0.25 3.57 -11.24
N VAL A 218 1.51 3.27 -11.52
CA VAL A 218 2.65 4.06 -11.07
C VAL A 218 3.34 4.69 -12.28
N GLY A 219 2.96 5.92 -12.62
CA GLY A 219 3.62 6.72 -13.65
C GLY A 219 2.87 6.90 -14.98
N PRO A 220 2.15 5.91 -15.55
CA PRO A 220 1.41 6.13 -16.79
C PRO A 220 0.42 7.27 -16.64
N LYS A 221 0.45 8.21 -17.59
CA LYS A 221 -0.62 9.19 -17.71
C LYS A 221 -1.93 8.47 -18.02
N MET A 222 -2.94 8.77 -17.22
CA MET A 222 -4.26 8.18 -17.40
C MET A 222 -4.96 8.85 -18.59
N PRO A 223 -5.82 8.12 -19.33
CA PRO A 223 -6.61 8.74 -20.38
C PRO A 223 -7.48 9.86 -19.79
N TRP A 224 -7.53 11.01 -20.47
CA TRP A 224 -8.32 12.15 -20.00
C TRP A 224 -9.80 11.78 -19.89
N ASN A 225 -10.44 12.15 -18.77
CA ASN A 225 -11.84 11.81 -18.47
C ASN A 225 -12.16 10.30 -18.55
N TYR A 226 -11.18 9.43 -18.26
CA TYR A 226 -11.42 7.99 -18.27
C TYR A 226 -12.55 7.60 -17.31
N ARG A 227 -13.40 6.67 -17.75
CA ARG A 227 -14.50 6.13 -16.94
C ARG A 227 -14.55 4.63 -17.10
N HIS A 228 -14.65 3.94 -15.97
CA HIS A 228 -14.87 2.52 -15.91
C HIS A 228 -15.70 2.17 -14.68
N ASN A 229 -16.62 1.23 -14.80
CA ASN A 229 -17.51 0.84 -13.69
C ASN A 229 -16.76 0.22 -12.50
N LYS A 230 -15.57 -0.36 -12.73
CA LYS A 230 -14.69 -0.97 -11.72
C LYS A 230 -13.57 -0.04 -11.21
N ALA A 231 -13.35 1.13 -11.79
CA ALA A 231 -12.18 1.98 -11.47
C ALA A 231 -12.00 2.25 -9.96
N PHE A 232 -13.11 2.37 -9.24
CA PHE A 232 -13.12 2.65 -7.80
C PHE A 232 -13.72 1.51 -6.96
N LYS A 233 -13.62 0.26 -7.45
CA LYS A 233 -14.21 -0.93 -6.81
C LYS A 233 -13.19 -2.01 -6.43
N PHE A 234 -11.91 -1.82 -6.74
CA PHE A 234 -10.86 -2.77 -6.39
C PHE A 234 -10.52 -2.70 -4.89
N SER A 235 -10.04 -3.81 -4.33
CA SER A 235 -9.67 -3.90 -2.91
C SER A 235 -8.55 -2.93 -2.56
N THR A 236 -7.60 -2.72 -3.47
CA THR A 236 -6.60 -1.66 -3.38
C THR A 236 -6.49 -0.96 -4.72
N ILE A 237 -6.45 0.37 -4.69
CA ILE A 237 -6.34 1.21 -5.88
C ILE A 237 -5.20 2.19 -5.70
N GLY A 238 -4.33 2.30 -6.69
CA GLY A 238 -3.34 3.35 -6.78
C GLY A 238 -3.36 4.03 -8.14
N TYR A 239 -3.46 5.35 -8.15
CA TYR A 239 -3.32 6.18 -9.33
C TYR A 239 -2.20 7.19 -9.10
N GLY A 240 -1.08 7.00 -9.80
CA GLY A 240 0.05 7.92 -9.84
C GLY A 240 -0.22 9.19 -10.66
N ASP A 241 -1.25 9.15 -11.51
CA ASP A 241 -1.85 10.31 -12.20
C ASP A 241 -3.33 10.35 -11.85
N ALA A 242 -3.66 10.89 -10.68
CA ALA A 242 -5.01 11.02 -10.17
C ALA A 242 -5.65 12.39 -10.53
N GLY A 243 -5.07 13.17 -11.46
CA GLY A 243 -5.60 14.48 -11.84
C GLY A 243 -7.01 14.45 -12.47
N TRP A 244 -7.42 13.28 -12.98
CA TRP A 244 -8.76 13.04 -13.54
C TRP A 244 -9.80 12.61 -12.48
N VAL A 245 -9.36 12.25 -11.28
CA VAL A 245 -10.23 11.77 -10.19
C VAL A 245 -10.95 12.97 -9.56
N LYS A 246 -12.26 12.84 -9.37
CA LYS A 246 -13.09 13.83 -8.67
C LYS A 246 -13.39 13.37 -7.25
N ILE A 247 -13.62 14.30 -6.33
CA ILE A 247 -13.91 13.96 -4.93
C ILE A 247 -15.18 13.10 -4.82
N GLU A 248 -16.16 13.32 -5.70
CA GLU A 248 -17.40 12.55 -5.76
C GLU A 248 -17.17 11.06 -6.10
N ASN A 249 -16.07 10.72 -6.78
CA ASN A 249 -15.72 9.31 -7.03
C ASN A 249 -15.48 8.57 -5.72
N LEU A 250 -14.88 9.24 -4.72
CA LEU A 250 -14.57 8.64 -3.42
C LEU A 250 -15.84 8.31 -2.63
N PHE A 251 -16.88 9.13 -2.73
CA PHE A 251 -18.16 8.90 -2.02
C PHE A 251 -18.87 7.61 -2.46
N SER A 252 -18.55 7.10 -3.65
CA SER A 252 -19.10 5.86 -4.20
C SER A 252 -18.30 4.60 -3.83
N MET A 253 -17.13 4.76 -3.20
CA MET A 253 -16.28 3.64 -2.82
C MET A 253 -16.87 2.87 -1.64
N ARG A 254 -16.74 1.55 -1.67
CA ARG A 254 -17.26 0.64 -0.65
C ARG A 254 -16.23 -0.43 -0.35
N ASN A 255 -15.94 -0.66 0.92
CA ASN A 255 -15.10 -1.77 1.42
C ASN A 255 -13.75 -1.90 0.71
N CYS A 256 -13.12 -0.77 0.36
CA CYS A 256 -11.77 -0.76 -0.22
C CYS A 256 -10.72 -0.72 0.90
N GLU A 257 -9.64 -1.47 0.82
CA GLU A 257 -8.61 -1.45 1.85
C GLU A 257 -7.75 -0.19 1.70
N ASN A 258 -7.11 0.00 0.53
CA ASN A 258 -6.12 1.06 0.35
C ASN A 258 -6.38 1.90 -0.90
N VAL A 259 -6.31 3.22 -0.74
CA VAL A 259 -6.45 4.17 -1.84
C VAL A 259 -5.23 5.09 -1.90
N LEU A 260 -4.55 5.12 -3.04
CA LEU A 260 -3.42 6.01 -3.31
C LEU A 260 -3.76 6.91 -4.51
N LEU A 261 -3.77 8.22 -4.30
CA LEU A 261 -4.08 9.22 -5.32
C LEU A 261 -2.97 10.27 -5.40
N GLU A 262 -1.97 10.03 -6.22
CA GLU A 262 -0.89 10.99 -6.46
C GLU A 262 -1.24 11.91 -7.63
N GLY A 263 -0.82 13.17 -7.56
CA GLY A 263 -1.11 14.18 -8.58
C GLY A 263 -2.57 14.65 -8.64
N ASN A 264 -3.38 14.35 -7.62
CA ASN A 264 -4.75 14.85 -7.53
C ASN A 264 -4.78 16.37 -7.26
N ARG A 265 -5.92 17.00 -7.53
CA ARG A 265 -6.09 18.47 -7.43
C ARG A 265 -7.16 18.87 -6.42
N PHE A 266 -7.38 18.06 -5.39
CA PHE A 266 -8.40 18.34 -4.40
C PHE A 266 -8.07 19.60 -3.60
N SER A 267 -9.04 20.49 -3.50
CA SER A 267 -8.99 21.69 -2.68
C SER A 267 -9.19 21.35 -1.19
N PRO A 268 -8.74 22.21 -0.26
CA PRO A 268 -9.04 22.03 1.17
C PRO A 268 -10.53 21.91 1.50
N LYS A 269 -11.40 22.55 0.70
CA LYS A 269 -12.86 22.45 0.84
C LYS A 269 -13.39 21.08 0.40
N GLU A 270 -12.80 20.47 -0.62
CA GLU A 270 -13.17 19.12 -1.05
C GLU A 270 -12.74 18.07 -0.02
N TYR A 271 -11.56 18.22 0.59
CA TYR A 271 -11.18 17.38 1.73
C TYR A 271 -12.14 17.56 2.92
N ASN A 272 -12.59 18.79 3.21
CA ASN A 272 -13.62 19.00 4.23
C ASN A 272 -14.92 18.26 3.91
N ARG A 273 -15.39 18.33 2.66
CA ARG A 273 -16.56 17.56 2.19
C ARG A 273 -16.35 16.05 2.37
N LEU A 274 -15.15 15.55 2.03
CA LEU A 274 -14.81 14.15 2.18
C LEU A 274 -14.82 13.71 3.64
N VAL A 275 -14.14 14.43 4.53
CA VAL A 275 -14.11 14.09 5.96
C VAL A 275 -15.53 14.09 6.54
N LYS A 276 -16.32 15.14 6.25
CA LYS A 276 -17.72 15.22 6.70
C LYS A 276 -18.56 14.06 6.17
N TYR A 277 -18.40 13.68 4.91
CA TYR A 277 -19.11 12.53 4.35
C TYR A 277 -18.67 11.22 5.02
N TRP A 278 -17.36 10.99 5.13
CA TRP A 278 -16.78 9.75 5.62
C TRP A 278 -17.17 9.44 7.07
N ILE A 279 -17.15 10.44 7.95
CA ILE A 279 -17.53 10.24 9.36
C ILE A 279 -19.04 10.02 9.56
N ASN A 280 -19.87 10.44 8.60
CA ASN A 280 -21.34 10.39 8.68
C ASN A 280 -21.99 9.34 7.75
N CYS A 281 -21.22 8.61 6.94
CA CYS A 281 -21.77 7.60 6.06
C CYS A 281 -21.94 6.25 6.80
N GLU A 282 -23.04 5.54 6.50
CA GLU A 282 -23.37 4.25 7.15
C GLU A 282 -22.54 3.07 6.63
N HIS A 283 -21.87 3.24 5.49
CA HIS A 283 -21.05 2.22 4.86
C HIS A 283 -19.57 2.49 5.07
N GLU A 284 -18.75 1.44 5.02
CA GLU A 284 -17.31 1.58 5.01
C GLU A 284 -16.86 2.00 3.61
N MET A 285 -16.13 3.12 3.52
CA MET A 285 -15.61 3.64 2.25
C MET A 285 -14.32 2.94 1.86
N PHE A 286 -13.23 3.33 2.51
CA PHE A 286 -11.94 2.68 2.44
C PHE A 286 -11.25 2.70 3.81
N ARG A 287 -10.27 1.83 4.06
CA ARG A 287 -9.52 1.84 5.31
C ARG A 287 -8.44 2.92 5.32
N THR A 288 -7.72 3.09 4.22
CA THR A 288 -6.65 4.08 4.10
C THR A 288 -6.78 4.93 2.84
N LEU A 289 -6.40 6.20 2.93
CA LEU A 289 -6.24 7.09 1.79
C LEU A 289 -4.94 7.87 1.92
N ARG A 290 -4.07 7.74 0.92
CA ARG A 290 -2.93 8.61 0.70
C ARG A 290 -3.21 9.54 -0.47
N SER A 291 -3.05 10.83 -0.24
CA SER A 291 -3.42 11.88 -1.20
C SER A 291 -2.43 13.04 -1.12
N ASP A 292 -2.10 13.69 -2.24
CA ASP A 292 -1.11 14.79 -2.25
C ASP A 292 -1.46 15.95 -1.31
N LEU A 293 -0.42 16.49 -0.65
CA LEU A 293 -0.49 17.68 0.20
C LEU A 293 -0.04 18.92 -0.59
N ASN A 294 -0.85 19.38 -1.55
CA ASN A 294 -0.56 20.65 -2.21
C ASN A 294 -1.27 21.81 -1.50
N ARG A 295 -0.51 22.56 -0.69
CA ARG A 295 -0.96 23.80 0.00
C ARG A 295 -2.21 23.61 0.87
N ILE A 296 -2.30 22.49 1.57
CA ILE A 296 -3.49 22.18 2.37
C ILE A 296 -3.46 22.92 3.71
N GLN A 297 -4.53 23.66 3.99
CA GLN A 297 -4.75 24.30 5.28
C GLN A 297 -5.67 23.41 6.13
N MET A 298 -5.11 22.77 7.16
CA MET A 298 -5.88 21.88 8.04
C MET A 298 -7.03 22.59 8.76
N SER A 299 -6.94 23.90 8.99
CA SER A 299 -8.05 24.73 9.51
C SER A 299 -9.27 24.74 8.59
N VAL A 300 -9.06 24.65 7.27
CA VAL A 300 -10.15 24.58 6.29
C VAL A 300 -10.67 23.15 6.18
N VAL A 301 -9.76 22.15 6.15
CA VAL A 301 -10.12 20.72 6.07
C VAL A 301 -10.98 20.30 7.27
N LEU A 302 -10.65 20.77 8.47
CA LEU A 302 -11.33 20.40 9.71
C LEU A 302 -12.44 21.38 10.13
N LYS A 303 -12.81 22.32 9.25
CA LYS A 303 -13.84 23.30 9.56
C LYS A 303 -15.17 22.62 9.90
N ASP A 304 -15.76 23.03 11.02
CA ASP A 304 -17.02 22.53 11.60
C ASP A 304 -17.00 21.06 12.08
N ILE A 305 -15.82 20.44 12.11
CA ILE A 305 -15.61 19.07 12.59
C ILE A 305 -15.10 19.12 14.04
N VAL A 306 -15.61 18.23 14.90
CA VAL A 306 -15.02 18.02 16.24
C VAL A 306 -13.81 17.12 16.09
N TYR A 307 -12.66 17.56 16.56
CA TYR A 307 -11.42 16.80 16.47
C TYR A 307 -10.51 17.05 17.67
N VAL A 308 -9.61 16.11 17.90
CA VAL A 308 -8.52 16.20 18.87
C VAL A 308 -7.19 16.20 18.12
N VAL A 309 -6.23 16.98 18.60
CA VAL A 309 -4.85 16.98 18.11
C VAL A 309 -3.97 16.22 19.08
N ASN A 310 -3.30 15.18 18.60
CA ASN A 310 -2.22 14.52 19.34
C ASN A 310 -0.89 14.81 18.61
N ALA A 311 0.13 15.25 19.35
CA ALA A 311 1.48 15.35 18.84
C ALA A 311 2.38 14.42 19.66
N SER A 312 2.68 13.24 19.11
CA SER A 312 3.48 12.22 19.79
C SER A 312 4.36 11.48 18.79
N LEU A 313 5.47 10.92 19.28
CA LEU A 313 6.39 10.11 18.48
C LEU A 313 6.94 10.83 17.22
N GLY A 314 7.01 12.16 17.24
CA GLY A 314 7.43 12.97 16.10
C GLY A 314 6.35 13.22 15.04
N TYR A 315 5.12 12.74 15.25
CA TYR A 315 4.00 12.90 14.33
C TYR A 315 2.92 13.82 14.91
N THR A 316 2.18 14.49 14.03
CA THR A 316 0.93 15.18 14.38
C THR A 316 -0.25 14.39 13.83
N PHE A 317 -1.20 14.07 14.71
CA PHE A 317 -2.42 13.36 14.39
C PHE A 317 -3.62 14.27 14.64
N PHE A 318 -4.54 14.32 13.68
CA PHE A 318 -5.88 14.87 13.88
C PHE A 318 -6.85 13.70 13.95
N VAL A 319 -7.49 13.55 15.09
CA VAL A 319 -8.34 12.40 15.43
C VAL A 319 -9.79 12.88 15.43
N VAL A 320 -10.65 12.19 14.68
CA VAL A 320 -12.07 12.50 14.51
C VAL A 320 -12.88 11.25 14.80
N ALA A 321 -13.98 11.37 15.56
CA ALA A 321 -14.89 10.26 15.79
C ALA A 321 -15.94 10.19 14.66
N SER A 322 -16.23 8.98 14.19
CA SER A 322 -17.38 8.71 13.31
C SER A 322 -18.67 8.65 14.13
N SER A 323 -19.73 9.22 13.57
CA SER A 323 -21.06 9.35 14.18
C SER A 323 -22.10 8.40 13.62
N ALA A 324 -21.85 7.77 12.46
CA ALA A 324 -22.89 7.06 11.69
C ALA A 324 -22.70 5.54 11.56
N GLN A 325 -21.55 5.00 11.93
CA GLN A 325 -21.27 3.57 11.74
C GLN A 325 -21.76 2.75 12.93
N ARG A 326 -22.22 1.52 12.65
CA ARG A 326 -22.71 0.56 13.66
C ARG A 326 -21.66 0.19 14.72
N GLN A 327 -20.38 0.41 14.43
CA GLN A 327 -19.27 0.25 15.38
C GLN A 327 -18.50 1.57 15.52
N PRO A 328 -18.05 1.92 16.74
CA PRO A 328 -17.15 3.05 16.96
C PRO A 328 -15.97 3.02 16.00
N LYS A 329 -15.76 4.11 15.26
CA LYS A 329 -14.53 4.28 14.46
C LYS A 329 -13.95 5.67 14.62
N LEU A 330 -12.63 5.70 14.61
CA LEU A 330 -11.82 6.89 14.50
C LEU A 330 -11.36 7.07 13.06
N LEU A 331 -11.43 8.30 12.57
CA LEU A 331 -10.70 8.76 11.40
C LEU A 331 -9.45 9.51 11.87
N ILE A 332 -8.28 8.97 11.52
CA ILE A 332 -6.98 9.55 11.80
C ILE A 332 -6.48 10.25 10.54
N ILE A 333 -6.13 11.53 10.67
CA ILE A 333 -5.57 12.34 9.59
C ILE A 333 -4.17 12.77 10.00
N GLN A 334 -3.19 12.41 9.18
CA GLN A 334 -1.77 12.68 9.38
C GLN A 334 -1.23 13.48 8.20
N PRO A 335 -0.83 14.75 8.41
CA PRO A 335 -0.07 15.46 7.41
C PRO A 335 1.40 15.05 7.43
N TYR A 336 1.92 14.75 6.25
CA TYR A 336 3.34 14.59 5.93
C TYR A 336 3.77 15.74 5.03
N ASP A 337 5.07 15.95 4.85
CA ASP A 337 5.59 17.07 4.05
C ASP A 337 5.04 17.12 2.61
N THR A 338 4.72 15.95 2.03
CA THR A 338 4.31 15.82 0.63
C THR A 338 2.91 15.24 0.43
N PHE A 339 2.30 14.64 1.45
CA PHE A 339 0.98 14.01 1.34
C PHE A 339 0.17 14.07 2.64
N LEU A 340 -1.14 13.96 2.51
CA LEU A 340 -2.05 13.61 3.60
C LEU A 340 -2.27 12.11 3.62
N TYR A 341 -2.25 11.55 4.81
CA TYR A 341 -2.64 10.18 5.06
C TYR A 341 -3.87 10.16 5.96
N PHE A 342 -4.88 9.42 5.52
CA PHE A 342 -6.11 9.16 6.25
C PHE A 342 -6.16 7.67 6.56
N SER A 343 -6.61 7.33 7.75
CA SER A 343 -6.89 5.94 8.10
C SER A 343 -8.06 5.81 9.06
N THR A 344 -8.81 4.72 8.95
CA THR A 344 -9.87 4.38 9.90
C THR A 344 -9.43 3.26 10.83
N LEU A 345 -9.75 3.40 12.11
CA LEU A 345 -9.41 2.44 13.15
C LEU A 345 -10.59 2.30 14.12
N SER A 346 -10.78 1.12 14.69
CA SER A 346 -11.61 0.96 15.89
C SER A 346 -10.88 1.55 17.11
N PRO A 347 -11.55 2.07 18.15
CA PRO A 347 -10.90 2.64 19.34
C PRO A 347 -9.92 1.69 20.05
N GLU A 348 -10.18 0.38 19.95
CA GLU A 348 -9.37 -0.69 20.54
C GLU A 348 -8.18 -1.09 19.65
N GLU A 349 -8.21 -0.72 18.38
CA GLU A 349 -7.12 -0.98 17.45
C GLU A 349 -5.94 -0.02 17.70
N ALA A 350 -4.74 -0.54 17.50
CA ALA A 350 -3.52 0.26 17.53
C ALA A 350 -2.94 0.40 16.12
N MET A 351 -2.46 1.59 15.81
CA MET A 351 -1.77 1.90 14.57
C MET A 351 -0.29 1.52 14.69
N VAL A 352 0.22 0.79 13.69
CA VAL A 352 1.67 0.61 13.50
C VAL A 352 2.19 1.75 12.63
N LEU A 353 3.11 2.54 13.17
CA LEU A 353 3.74 3.66 12.47
C LEU A 353 4.89 3.17 11.59
N GLY A 354 5.34 4.02 10.65
CA GLY A 354 6.49 3.70 9.79
C GLY A 354 7.80 3.42 10.55
N SER A 355 7.90 3.85 11.81
CA SER A 355 9.02 3.52 12.71
C SER A 355 8.92 2.13 13.35
N GLY A 356 7.82 1.39 13.13
CA GLY A 356 7.47 0.17 13.85
C GLY A 356 6.85 0.41 15.22
N ALA A 357 6.77 1.66 15.69
CA ALA A 357 6.10 1.99 16.95
C ALA A 357 4.59 1.78 16.85
N VAL A 358 3.97 1.34 17.95
CA VAL A 358 2.54 1.09 18.06
C VAL A 358 1.87 2.23 18.83
N LYS A 359 0.79 2.80 18.29
CA LYS A 359 0.05 3.92 18.90
C LYS A 359 -1.44 3.58 19.00
N SER A 360 -1.96 3.60 20.23
CA SER A 360 -3.40 3.56 20.51
C SER A 360 -3.98 4.97 20.59
N PHE A 361 -5.26 5.09 20.22
CA PHE A 361 -6.05 6.33 20.25
C PHE A 361 -7.28 6.25 21.19
N ALA A 362 -7.31 5.29 22.12
CA ALA A 362 -8.44 5.10 23.04
C ALA A 362 -8.71 6.36 23.90
N ARG A 363 -7.66 7.00 24.41
CA ARG A 363 -7.78 8.25 25.20
C ARG A 363 -8.35 9.40 24.36
N GLU A 364 -7.89 9.54 23.11
CA GLU A 364 -8.40 10.53 22.18
C GLU A 364 -9.88 10.29 21.85
N TYR A 365 -10.32 9.03 21.77
CA TYR A 365 -11.72 8.66 21.58
C TYR A 365 -12.60 9.08 22.78
N GLU A 366 -12.17 8.84 24.01
CA GLU A 366 -12.89 9.28 25.22
C GLU A 366 -13.05 10.80 25.25
N VAL A 367 -11.99 11.54 24.94
CA VAL A 367 -12.02 13.00 24.85
C VAL A 367 -12.99 13.45 23.75
N LEU A 368 -12.98 12.80 22.58
CA LEU A 368 -13.89 13.10 21.49
C LEU A 368 -15.35 12.90 21.88
N ASN A 369 -15.69 11.86 22.65
CA ASN A 369 -17.06 11.63 23.12
C ASN A 369 -17.56 12.80 23.98
N VAL A 370 -16.71 13.29 24.90
CA VAL A 370 -17.03 14.46 25.72
C VAL A 370 -17.17 15.71 24.86
N LEU A 371 -16.26 15.94 23.90
CA LEU A 371 -16.32 17.10 23.00
C LEU A 371 -17.56 17.09 22.10
N CYS A 372 -17.97 15.91 21.60
CA CYS A 372 -19.19 15.75 20.82
C CYS A 372 -20.43 16.07 21.65
N LYS A 373 -20.48 15.60 22.91
CA LYS A 373 -21.56 15.97 23.85
C LYS A 373 -21.56 17.48 24.13
N MET A 374 -20.41 18.09 24.37
CA MET A 374 -20.33 19.54 24.55
C MET A 374 -20.80 20.31 23.31
N LYS A 375 -20.52 19.82 22.11
CA LYS A 375 -21.00 20.43 20.87
C LYS A 375 -22.53 20.35 20.76
N SER A 376 -23.14 19.19 21.02
CA SER A 376 -24.60 19.06 20.96
C SER A 376 -25.30 19.95 21.99
N LEU A 377 -24.76 20.07 23.20
CA LEU A 377 -25.27 20.99 24.22
C LEU A 377 -25.17 22.45 23.79
N LYS A 378 -24.07 22.85 23.13
CA LYS A 378 -23.90 24.21 22.58
C LYS A 378 -24.86 24.49 21.43
N ASP A 379 -25.10 23.51 20.56
CA ASP A 379 -26.04 23.67 19.45
C ASP A 379 -27.50 23.75 19.99
N ASN A 380 -27.84 22.97 21.02
CA ASN A 380 -29.10 23.11 21.76
C ASN A 380 -29.27 24.52 22.37
N LEU A 381 -28.22 25.09 22.96
CA LEU A 381 -28.26 26.46 23.48
C LEU A 381 -28.54 27.51 22.40
N LYS A 382 -28.00 27.34 21.19
CA LYS A 382 -28.28 28.25 20.06
C LYS A 382 -29.73 28.17 19.63
N LEU A 383 -30.29 26.96 19.50
CA LEU A 383 -31.70 26.76 19.13
C LEU A 383 -32.64 27.41 20.15
N ILE A 384 -32.37 27.24 21.45
CA ILE A 384 -33.12 27.92 22.52
C ILE A 384 -33.02 29.45 22.41
N GLY A 385 -31.89 29.98 21.93
CA GLY A 385 -31.71 31.41 21.68
C GLY A 385 -32.49 31.94 20.47
N GLU A 386 -32.64 31.13 19.42
CA GLU A 386 -33.36 31.47 18.19
C GLU A 386 -34.89 31.37 18.37
N GLU A 387 -35.37 30.39 19.13
CA GLU A 387 -36.80 30.21 19.48
C GLU A 387 -37.32 31.26 20.49
N GLY A 388 -36.43 31.91 21.24
CA GLY A 388 -36.75 32.85 22.32
C GLY A 388 -37.21 34.25 21.89
N THR A 389 -37.56 34.47 20.62
CA THR A 389 -38.02 35.80 20.14
C THR A 389 -39.48 36.13 20.49
N THR A 390 -40.26 35.18 21.03
CA THR A 390 -41.69 35.41 21.34
C THR A 390 -42.21 34.89 22.68
N ALA A 391 -41.37 34.35 23.58
CA ALA A 391 -41.81 33.99 24.94
C ALA A 391 -40.67 34.08 25.97
N ASP A 392 -40.68 35.13 26.78
CA ASP A 392 -39.89 35.25 28.00
C ASP A 392 -40.53 34.37 29.09
N THR A 393 -39.92 33.22 29.39
CA THR A 393 -40.32 32.38 30.54
C THR A 393 -39.08 32.00 31.34
N GLU A 394 -39.13 32.18 32.66
CA GLU A 394 -38.05 31.86 33.61
C GLU A 394 -37.49 30.44 33.41
N GLU A 395 -38.32 29.50 32.95
CA GLU A 395 -37.98 28.13 32.59
C GLU A 395 -36.89 28.05 31.51
N MET A 396 -36.95 28.90 30.48
CA MET A 396 -35.94 28.96 29.43
C MET A 396 -34.60 29.44 29.96
N ASN A 397 -34.60 30.43 30.86
CA ASN A 397 -33.39 30.94 31.51
C ASN A 397 -32.79 29.90 32.47
N ALA A 398 -33.62 29.18 33.22
CA ALA A 398 -33.18 28.06 34.05
C ALA A 398 -32.53 26.94 33.20
N LYS A 399 -33.13 26.61 32.05
CA LYS A 399 -32.59 25.62 31.10
C LYS A 399 -31.24 26.07 30.52
N LYS A 400 -31.11 27.34 30.11
CA LYS A 400 -29.83 27.90 29.62
C LYS A 400 -28.72 27.82 30.68
N THR A 401 -29.03 28.18 31.92
CA THR A 401 -28.08 28.12 33.05
C THR A 401 -27.64 26.68 33.32
N ARG A 402 -28.57 25.73 33.36
CA ARG A 402 -28.28 24.31 33.58
C ARG A 402 -27.35 23.74 32.51
N VAL A 403 -27.67 23.96 31.22
CA VAL A 403 -26.86 23.45 30.11
C VAL A 403 -25.47 24.11 30.10
N SER A 404 -25.38 25.39 30.44
CA SER A 404 -24.09 26.10 30.54
C SER A 404 -23.21 25.56 31.67
N ALA A 405 -23.80 25.22 32.82
CA ALA A 405 -23.10 24.61 33.95
C ALA A 405 -22.55 23.22 33.57
N GLU A 406 -23.36 22.39 32.89
CA GLU A 406 -22.92 21.06 32.41
C GLU A 406 -21.75 21.17 31.43
N ILE A 407 -21.78 22.15 30.51
CA ILE A 407 -20.64 22.39 29.59
C ILE A 407 -19.37 22.77 30.37
N ALA A 408 -19.49 23.57 31.43
CA ALA A 408 -18.36 23.99 32.26
C ALA A 408 -17.76 22.78 33.01
N GLU A 409 -18.60 21.96 33.64
CA GLU A 409 -18.18 20.75 34.34
C GLU A 409 -17.45 19.76 33.42
N LEU A 410 -17.99 19.51 32.22
CA LEU A 410 -17.34 18.65 31.23
C LEU A 410 -15.98 19.21 30.80
N LYS A 411 -15.86 20.54 30.66
CA LYS A 411 -14.60 21.20 30.30
C LYS A 411 -13.57 21.06 31.42
N ASP A 412 -13.96 21.25 32.67
CA ASP A 412 -13.08 21.14 33.83
C ASP A 412 -12.60 19.69 34.01
N GLY A 413 -13.49 18.72 33.79
CA GLY A 413 -13.13 17.31 33.76
C GLY A 413 -12.10 16.98 32.67
N LEU A 414 -12.19 17.59 31.48
CA LEU A 414 -11.19 17.43 30.43
C LEU A 414 -9.83 18.05 30.83
N ILE A 415 -9.84 19.23 31.43
CA ILE A 415 -8.62 19.90 31.90
C ILE A 415 -7.92 19.06 32.97
N ALA A 416 -8.68 18.52 33.93
CA ALA A 416 -8.16 17.62 34.96
C ALA A 416 -7.51 16.35 34.37
N ASN A 417 -7.96 15.90 33.19
CA ASN A 417 -7.42 14.77 32.45
C ASN A 417 -6.32 15.15 31.44
N ASN A 418 -5.59 16.24 31.69
CA ASN A 418 -4.47 16.72 30.87
C ASN A 418 -4.87 17.01 29.40
N VAL A 419 -6.06 17.58 29.19
CA VAL A 419 -6.50 18.09 27.89
C VAL A 419 -6.36 19.61 27.86
N ALA A 420 -5.66 20.12 26.85
CA ALA A 420 -5.42 21.55 26.69
C ALA A 420 -6.28 22.15 25.56
N PHE A 421 -6.90 23.30 25.82
CA PHE A 421 -7.60 24.11 24.84
C PHE A 421 -6.71 25.30 24.44
N ARG A 422 -6.14 25.29 23.22
CA ARG A 422 -5.24 26.36 22.74
C ARG A 422 -5.57 26.75 21.30
N ASN A 423 -5.74 28.05 21.03
CA ASN A 423 -5.99 28.61 19.69
C ASN A 423 -7.13 27.89 18.94
N GLY A 424 -8.23 27.61 19.63
CA GLY A 424 -9.38 26.88 19.07
C GLY A 424 -9.15 25.39 18.82
N LYS A 425 -8.01 24.83 19.22
CA LYS A 425 -7.68 23.40 19.10
C LYS A 425 -7.72 22.72 20.47
N VAL A 426 -8.18 21.47 20.49
CA VAL A 426 -8.11 20.59 21.66
C VAL A 426 -6.93 19.66 21.51
N ARG A 427 -6.06 19.60 22.52
CA ARG A 427 -4.85 18.77 22.53
C ARG A 427 -4.84 17.82 23.70
N VAL A 428 -4.54 16.55 23.45
CA VAL A 428 -4.22 15.59 24.52
C VAL A 428 -2.72 15.70 24.79
N LEU A 429 -2.36 16.04 26.03
CA LEU A 429 -0.98 16.17 26.48
C LEU A 429 -0.38 14.83 26.89
#